data_AF-A0A933VEA8-F1
#
_entry.id   AF-A0A933VEA8-F1
#
_cell.length_a   1.000
_cell.length_b   1.000
_cell.length_c   1.000
_cell.angle_alpha   90.00
_cell.angle_beta   90.00
_cell.angle_gamma   90.00
#
_symmetry.space_group_name_H-M   'P 1'
#
loop_
_entity.id
_entity.type
_entity.pdbx_description
1 polymer ?
#
loop_
_entity_poly.entity_id
_entity_poly.type
_entity_poly.pdbx_seq_one_letter_code
_entity_poly.pdbx_strand_id
1 'polypeptide(L)'
;MSEQGKGGSTKSRLDEYWKANLRLIFTLLAIWFVVAYVPPLFIWQLNQIVIAGFPLGYYMGSQGSLIVFVVLIFYYAWRMNKMDDQYGLRDK
;
A
#
# COMPACT_ATOMS: atom_id res chain seq x y z
N MET A 1 8.90 43.11 -13.84
CA MET A 1 9.51 41.95 -14.54
C MET A 1 10.11 41.04 -13.47
N SER A 2 9.31 40.14 -12.87
CA SER A 2 9.74 39.24 -11.79
C SER A 2 8.91 37.94 -11.65
N GLU A 3 8.10 37.56 -12.64
CA GLU A 3 7.24 36.36 -12.56
C GLU A 3 7.84 35.06 -13.13
N GLN A 4 9.04 35.09 -13.72
CA GLN A 4 9.60 33.89 -14.37
C GLN A 4 10.36 32.93 -13.42
N GLY A 5 10.57 33.28 -12.16
CA GLY A 5 11.34 32.48 -11.20
C GLY A 5 10.57 31.41 -10.41
N LYS A 6 9.23 31.47 -10.34
CA LYS A 6 8.43 30.56 -9.49
C LYS A 6 7.93 29.30 -10.21
N GLY A 7 7.83 29.29 -11.54
CA GLY A 7 7.26 28.20 -12.32
C GLY A 7 8.12 26.92 -12.39
N GLY A 8 9.45 27.05 -12.29
CA GLY A 8 10.37 25.90 -12.35
C GLY A 8 10.42 25.07 -11.06
N SER A 9 10.36 25.73 -9.90
CA SER A 9 10.46 25.06 -8.59
C SER A 9 9.20 24.28 -8.20
N THR A 10 8.02 24.75 -8.59
CA THR A 10 6.75 24.04 -8.27
C THR A 10 6.58 22.77 -9.10
N LYS A 11 6.98 22.79 -10.38
CA LYS A 11 6.90 21.60 -11.25
C LYS A 11 7.78 20.45 -10.75
N SER A 12 9.01 20.72 -10.31
CA SER A 12 9.91 19.66 -9.82
C SER A 12 9.39 18.99 -8.54
N ARG A 13 8.74 19.74 -7.64
CA ARG A 13 8.14 19.21 -6.41
C ARG A 13 6.91 18.35 -6.69
N LEU A 14 6.08 18.74 -7.67
CA LEU A 14 4.95 17.94 -8.16
C LEU A 14 5.43 16.63 -8.80
N ASP A 15 6.50 16.67 -9.59
CA ASP A 15 7.07 15.48 -10.23
C ASP A 15 7.64 14.49 -9.19
N GLU A 16 8.29 14.99 -8.14
CA GLU A 16 8.78 14.15 -7.03
C GLU A 16 7.63 13.52 -6.23
N TYR A 17 6.60 14.30 -5.91
CA TYR A 17 5.39 13.80 -5.24
C TYR A 17 4.69 12.73 -6.08
N TRP A 18 4.56 12.95 -7.39
CA TRP A 18 3.98 11.98 -8.32
C TRP A 18 4.79 10.67 -8.35
N LYS A 19 6.12 10.75 -8.46
CA LYS A 19 7.00 9.56 -8.39
C LYS A 19 6.86 8.84 -7.05
N ALA A 20 6.75 9.57 -5.95
CA ALA A 20 6.58 8.98 -4.63
C ALA A 20 5.22 8.27 -4.50
N ASN A 21 4.13 8.88 -4.98
CA ASN A 21 2.81 8.25 -5.03
C ASN A 21 2.80 6.99 -5.90
N LEU A 22 3.44 7.03 -7.07
CA LEU A 22 3.61 5.85 -7.94
C LEU A 22 4.35 4.70 -7.23
N ARG A 23 5.39 4.99 -6.43
CA ARG A 23 6.06 3.96 -5.63
C ARG A 23 5.13 3.37 -4.56
N LEU A 24 4.25 4.17 -3.95
CA LEU A 24 3.25 3.65 -3.02
C LEU A 24 2.30 2.70 -3.73
N ILE A 25 1.72 3.13 -4.85
CA ILE A 25 0.81 2.30 -5.65
C ILE A 25 1.50 0.99 -6.07
N PHE A 26 2.74 1.05 -6.54
CA PHE A 26 3.49 -0.14 -6.93
C PHE A 26 3.74 -1.09 -5.74
N THR A 27 4.05 -0.54 -4.56
CA THR A 27 4.22 -1.33 -3.33
C THR A 27 2.91 -2.00 -2.92
N LEU A 28 1.80 -1.27 -2.97
CA LEU A 28 0.47 -1.80 -2.69
C LEU A 28 0.11 -2.94 -3.66
N LEU A 29 0.37 -2.76 -4.96
CA LEU A 29 0.16 -3.78 -5.97
C LEU A 29 1.03 -5.02 -5.74
N ALA A 30 2.29 -4.84 -5.35
CA ALA A 30 3.18 -5.95 -5.02
C ALA A 30 2.66 -6.74 -3.81
N ILE A 31 2.23 -6.07 -2.74
CA ILE A 31 1.65 -6.73 -1.56
C ILE A 31 0.34 -7.43 -1.93
N TRP A 32 -0.53 -6.77 -2.68
CA TRP A 32 -1.78 -7.37 -3.17
C TRP A 32 -1.50 -8.64 -3.98
N PHE A 33 -0.52 -8.60 -4.88
CA PHE A 33 -0.09 -9.75 -5.67
C PHE A 33 0.41 -10.88 -4.76
N VAL A 34 1.29 -10.57 -3.80
CA VAL A 34 1.78 -11.56 -2.84
C VAL A 34 0.61 -12.24 -2.11
N VAL A 35 -0.38 -11.48 -1.64
CA VAL A 35 -1.52 -12.06 -0.91
C VAL A 35 -2.48 -12.83 -1.83
N ALA A 36 -2.65 -12.42 -3.09
CA ALA A 36 -3.49 -13.14 -4.02
C ALA A 36 -2.87 -14.47 -4.47
N TYR A 37 -1.55 -14.51 -4.68
CA TYR A 37 -0.87 -15.63 -5.35
C TYR A 37 -0.08 -16.55 -4.40
N VAL A 38 0.45 -16.05 -3.27
CA VAL A 38 1.24 -16.90 -2.36
C VAL A 38 0.38 -17.90 -1.58
N PRO A 39 -0.76 -17.53 -0.97
CA PRO A 39 -1.56 -18.49 -0.18
C PRO A 39 -2.09 -19.70 -0.97
N PRO A 40 -2.57 -19.56 -2.22
CA PRO A 40 -2.98 -20.71 -3.02
C PRO A 40 -1.85 -21.71 -3.29
N LEU A 41 -0.60 -21.26 -3.44
CA LEU A 41 0.55 -22.15 -3.68
C LEU A 41 0.84 -23.06 -2.48
N PHE A 42 0.52 -22.61 -1.28
CA PHE A 42 0.75 -23.35 -0.03
C PHE A 42 -0.54 -23.87 0.59
N ILE A 43 -1.64 -23.94 -0.17
CA ILE A 43 -2.96 -24.25 0.39
C ILE A 43 -3.02 -25.63 1.07
N TRP A 44 -2.25 -26.59 0.57
CA TRP A 44 -2.15 -27.94 1.14
C TRP A 44 -1.48 -27.93 2.52
N GLN A 45 -0.41 -27.14 2.68
CA GLN A 45 0.30 -26.95 3.94
C GLN A 45 -0.53 -26.09 4.91
N LEU A 46 -1.21 -25.06 4.42
CA LEU A 46 -2.08 -24.20 5.22
C LEU A 46 -3.29 -24.97 5.74
N ASN A 47 -3.86 -25.89 4.96
CA ASN A 47 -5.00 -26.70 5.39
C ASN A 47 -4.66 -27.73 6.48
N GLN A 48 -3.38 -28.04 6.68
CA GLN A 48 -2.92 -28.88 7.80
C GLN A 48 -2.99 -28.15 9.14
N ILE A 49 -2.91 -26.82 9.12
CA ILE A 49 -2.98 -26.01 10.32
C ILE A 49 -4.44 -25.63 10.55
N VAL A 50 -5.03 -26.17 11.61
CA VAL A 50 -6.42 -25.87 11.98
C VAL A 50 -6.42 -24.77 13.04
N ILE A 51 -7.01 -23.62 12.71
CA ILE A 51 -7.21 -22.52 13.66
C ILE A 51 -8.71 -22.40 13.95
N ALA A 52 -9.07 -22.41 15.24
CA ALA A 52 -10.45 -22.26 15.70
C ALA A 52 -11.45 -23.26 15.06
N GLY A 53 -10.97 -24.46 14.72
CA GLY A 53 -11.79 -25.53 14.10
C GLY A 53 -11.89 -25.48 12.58
N PHE A 54 -11.26 -24.50 11.91
CA PHE A 54 -11.24 -24.39 10.46
C PHE A 54 -9.82 -24.48 9.87
N PRO A 55 -9.65 -25.11 8.69
CA PRO A 55 -8.36 -25.11 7.99
C PRO A 55 -7.91 -23.68 7.67
N LEU A 56 -6.64 -23.37 7.91
CA LEU A 56 -6.10 -22.02 7.68
C LEU A 56 -6.23 -21.57 6.22
N GLY A 57 -6.11 -22.49 5.27
CA GLY A 57 -6.31 -22.19 3.85
C GLY A 57 -7.74 -21.75 3.53
N TYR A 58 -8.73 -22.33 4.20
CA TYR A 58 -10.13 -21.90 4.11
C TYR A 58 -10.35 -20.52 4.73
N TYR A 59 -9.73 -20.25 5.89
CA TYR A 59 -9.78 -18.93 6.53
C TYR A 59 -9.14 -17.84 5.66
N MET A 60 -8.00 -18.13 5.04
CA MET A 60 -7.31 -17.21 4.14
C MET A 60 -8.16 -16.88 2.91
N GLY A 61 -8.87 -17.86 2.35
CA GLY A 61 -9.78 -17.66 1.23
C GLY A 61 -11.07 -16.89 1.57
N SER A 62 -11.54 -16.99 2.82
CA SER A 62 -12.81 -16.37 3.24
C SER A 62 -12.66 -14.98 3.87
N GLN A 63 -11.68 -14.79 4.76
CA GLN A 63 -11.49 -13.56 5.54
C GLN A 63 -10.07 -12.98 5.39
N GLY A 64 -9.09 -13.80 4.99
CA GLY A 64 -7.70 -13.38 4.89
C GLY A 64 -7.49 -12.21 3.93
N SER A 65 -8.17 -12.21 2.78
CA SER A 65 -8.09 -11.11 1.81
C SER A 65 -8.62 -9.79 2.37
N LEU A 66 -9.71 -9.82 3.15
CA LEU A 66 -10.31 -8.66 3.80
C LEU A 66 -9.36 -8.04 4.84
N ILE A 67 -8.77 -8.87 5.71
CA ILE A 67 -7.80 -8.42 6.70
C ILE A 67 -6.60 -7.76 6.03
N VAL A 68 -6.08 -8.40 4.98
CA VAL A 68 -4.98 -7.84 4.19
C VAL A 68 -5.36 -6.48 3.60
N PHE A 69 -6.55 -6.35 3.03
CA PHE A 69 -7.04 -5.09 2.47
C PHE A 69 -7.05 -3.97 3.51
N VAL A 70 -7.55 -4.24 4.72
CA VAL A 70 -7.55 -3.25 5.81
C VAL A 70 -6.12 -2.85 6.17
N VAL A 71 -5.20 -3.81 6.31
CA VAL A 71 -3.79 -3.54 6.60
C VAL A 71 -3.13 -2.69 5.50
N LEU A 72 -3.42 -2.97 4.23
CA LEU A 72 -2.96 -2.18 3.08
C LEU A 72 -3.45 -0.74 3.15
N ILE A 73 -4.73 -0.53 3.48
CA ILE A 73 -5.32 0.81 3.59
C ILE A 73 -4.65 1.59 4.73
N PHE A 74 -4.47 0.97 5.90
CA PHE A 74 -3.76 1.60 7.03
C PHE A 74 -2.31 1.92 6.67
N TYR A 75 -1.60 0.98 6.02
CA TYR A 75 -0.22 1.20 5.58
C TYR A 75 -0.11 2.35 4.59
N TYR A 76 -1.00 2.40 3.60
CA TYR A 76 -1.09 3.51 2.66
C TYR A 76 -1.34 4.83 3.37
N ALA A 77 -2.36 4.90 4.25
CA ALA A 77 -2.71 6.12 4.96
C ALA A 77 -1.55 6.63 5.83
N TRP A 78 -0.87 5.73 6.58
CA TRP A 78 0.30 6.09 7.37
C TRP A 78 1.45 6.60 6.50
N ARG A 79 1.70 5.93 5.37
CA ARG A 79 2.82 6.25 4.49
C ARG A 79 2.58 7.54 3.69
N MET A 80 1.33 7.80 3.30
CA MET A 80 0.85 9.04 2.69
C MET A 80 1.00 10.19 3.69
N ASN A 81 0.53 10.03 4.93
CA ASN A 81 0.67 11.04 5.98
C ASN A 81 2.14 11.38 6.25
N LYS A 82 3.03 10.38 6.22
CA LYS A 82 4.47 10.59 6.34
C LYS A 82 5.09 11.29 5.12
N MET A 83 4.52 11.11 3.92
CA MET A 83 4.93 11.86 2.73
C MET A 83 4.46 13.32 2.80
N ASP A 84 3.23 13.56 3.22
CA ASP A 84 2.67 14.91 3.37
C ASP A 84 3.47 15.73 4.41
N ASP A 85 3.88 15.11 5.51
CA ASP A 85 4.79 15.69 6.50
C ASP A 85 6.16 16.05 5.91
N GLN A 86 6.70 15.22 5.01
CA GLN A 86 8.02 15.43 4.38
C GLN A 86 8.01 16.52 3.31
N TYR A 87 6.92 16.63 2.55
CA TYR A 87 6.79 17.64 1.50
C TYR A 87 6.17 18.95 1.98
N GLY A 88 5.75 19.02 3.26
CA GLY A 88 5.27 20.25 3.89
C GLY A 88 3.91 20.72 3.37
N LEU A 89 3.09 19.80 2.85
CA LEU A 89 1.73 20.08 2.32
C LEU A 89 0.65 20.09 3.41
N ARG A 90 1.04 20.01 4.70
CA ARG A 90 0.17 20.39 5.81
C ARG A 90 0.03 21.90 5.83
N ASP A 91 -0.81 22.43 4.95
CA ASP A 91 -1.46 23.70 5.24
C ASP A 91 -2.32 23.52 6.49
N LYS A 92 -2.21 24.50 7.40
CA LYS A 92 -2.81 24.51 8.74
C LYS A 92 -4.31 24.21 8.75
#